data_AF-N8S2N5-F1
#
_entry.id   AF-N8S2N5-F1
#
_cell.length_a   1.000
_cell.length_b   1.000
_cell.length_c   1.000
_cell.angle_alpha   90.00
_cell.angle_beta   90.00
_cell.angle_gamma   90.00
#
_symmetry.space_group_name_H-M   'P 1'
#
loop_
_entity.id
_entity.type
_entity.pdbx_description
1 polymer ?
#
loop_
_entity_poly.entity_id
_entity_poly.type
_entity_poly.pdbx_seq_one_letter_code
_entity_poly.pdbx_strand_id
1 'polypeptide(L)'
;MKLHLAISLLLLGLVSSQAYPKSKLEFLTEASELFDARADAINRFQALGMLSEKRQLNFKEQLELTNSVCDLAKANEQIKKFYDDNFEQSQELAKEKTTREQLNLELEKENQSYLDIAKQLTGTPYECGKQNYKKLL
;
A
#
# COMPACT_ATOMS: atom_id res chain seq x y z
N MET A 1 -11.17 -49.16 16.16
CA MET A 1 -11.17 -48.43 14.87
C MET A 1 -12.14 -47.24 14.85
N LYS A 2 -12.19 -46.40 15.89
CA LYS A 2 -13.11 -45.23 15.95
C LYS A 2 -12.52 -43.95 16.54
N LEU A 3 -11.30 -43.97 17.11
CA LEU A 3 -10.72 -42.81 17.79
C LEU A 3 -9.88 -41.91 16.86
N HIS A 4 -9.26 -42.47 15.81
CA HIS A 4 -8.43 -41.69 14.88
C HIS A 4 -9.23 -40.87 13.87
N LEU A 5 -10.49 -41.23 13.59
CA LEU A 5 -11.33 -40.47 12.65
C LEU A 5 -11.84 -39.15 13.24
N ALA A 6 -12.02 -39.09 14.57
CA ALA A 6 -12.53 -37.90 15.25
C ALA A 6 -11.48 -36.78 15.36
N ILE A 7 -10.19 -37.14 15.47
CA ILE A 7 -9.10 -36.16 15.62
C ILE A 7 -8.81 -35.46 14.28
N SER A 8 -8.94 -36.16 13.14
CA SER A 8 -8.79 -35.53 11.82
C SER A 8 -9.91 -34.54 11.49
N LEU A 9 -11.14 -34.76 11.98
CA LEU A 9 -12.27 -33.84 11.79
C LEU A 9 -12.17 -32.58 12.69
N LEU A 10 -11.58 -32.71 13.88
CA LEU A 10 -11.31 -31.56 14.77
C LEU A 10 -10.18 -30.65 14.27
N LEU A 11 -9.21 -31.20 13.53
CA LEU A 11 -8.11 -30.42 12.94
C LEU A 11 -8.50 -29.73 11.62
N LEU A 12 -9.55 -30.18 10.94
CA LEU A 12 -10.11 -29.52 9.76
C LEU A 12 -11.04 -28.34 10.11
N GLY A 13 -11.51 -28.25 11.36
CA GLY A 13 -12.41 -27.18 11.82
C GLY A 13 -11.72 -25.95 12.42
N LEU A 14 -10.39 -25.96 12.58
CA LEU A 14 -9.63 -24.90 13.28
C LEU A 14 -8.74 -24.05 12.38
N VAL A 15 -8.79 -24.24 11.05
CA VAL A 15 -8.16 -23.34 10.08
C VAL A 15 -9.20 -22.77 9.13
N SER A 16 -10.26 -22.23 9.69
CA SER A 16 -11.02 -21.17 9.04
C SER A 16 -11.16 -20.02 10.02
N SER A 17 -10.03 -19.41 10.36
CA SER A 17 -10.00 -17.97 10.61
C SER A 17 -10.33 -17.26 9.29
N GLN A 18 -11.51 -17.52 8.73
CA GLN A 18 -12.14 -16.60 7.80
C GLN A 18 -12.48 -15.40 8.67
N ALA A 19 -11.61 -14.39 8.62
CA ALA A 19 -11.96 -13.07 9.09
C ALA A 19 -13.35 -12.76 8.51
N TYR A 20 -14.31 -12.46 9.39
CA TYR A 20 -15.67 -12.12 8.97
C TYR A 20 -15.58 -11.07 7.86
N PRO A 21 -16.30 -11.23 6.73
CA PRO A 21 -16.24 -10.24 5.67
C PRO A 21 -16.71 -8.91 6.24
N LYS A 22 -15.89 -7.86 6.07
CA LYS A 22 -16.28 -6.48 6.40
C LYS A 22 -17.61 -6.17 5.75
N SER A 23 -18.42 -5.33 6.40
CA SER A 23 -19.62 -4.84 5.72
C SER A 23 -19.21 -4.14 4.42
N LYS A 24 -20.08 -4.19 3.41
CA LYS A 24 -19.80 -3.53 2.12
C LYS A 24 -19.43 -2.06 2.29
N LEU A 25 -20.06 -1.37 3.25
CA LEU A 25 -19.77 0.02 3.56
C LEU A 25 -18.35 0.18 4.14
N GLU A 26 -17.98 -0.61 5.16
CA GLU A 26 -16.64 -0.56 5.75
C GLU A 26 -15.54 -0.87 4.72
N PHE A 27 -15.76 -1.87 3.87
CA PHE A 27 -14.84 -2.20 2.79
C PHE A 27 -14.65 -1.02 1.82
N LEU A 28 -15.75 -0.40 1.37
CA LEU A 28 -15.69 0.75 0.45
C LEU A 28 -15.07 1.98 1.09
N THR A 29 -15.34 2.23 2.38
CA THR A 29 -14.75 3.34 3.13
C THR A 29 -13.23 3.17 3.23
N GLU A 30 -12.76 2.00 3.64
CA GLU A 30 -11.31 1.74 3.76
C GLU A 30 -10.60 1.78 2.40
N ALA A 31 -11.23 1.23 1.35
CA ALA A 31 -10.72 1.37 -0.01
C ALA A 31 -10.57 2.85 -0.39
N SER A 32 -11.62 3.66 -0.17
CA SER A 32 -11.60 5.09 -0.48
C SER A 32 -10.46 5.81 0.24
N GLU A 33 -10.33 5.62 1.56
CA GLU A 33 -9.29 6.27 2.36
C GLU A 33 -7.88 5.93 1.85
N LEU A 34 -7.64 4.67 1.48
CA LEU A 34 -6.36 4.23 0.92
C LEU A 34 -6.07 4.86 -0.45
N PHE A 35 -7.07 4.90 -1.34
CA PHE A 35 -6.91 5.49 -2.67
C PHE A 35 -6.80 7.01 -2.64
N ASP A 36 -7.49 7.69 -1.72
CA ASP A 36 -7.39 9.12 -1.49
C ASP A 36 -6.00 9.49 -0.97
N ALA A 37 -5.48 8.74 0.02
CA ALA A 37 -4.12 8.93 0.53
C ALA A 37 -3.06 8.75 -0.59
N ARG A 38 -3.25 7.76 -1.46
CA ARG A 38 -2.39 7.54 -2.62
C ARG A 38 -2.48 8.71 -3.61
N ALA A 39 -3.69 9.13 -3.98
CA ALA A 39 -3.92 10.21 -4.94
C ALA A 39 -3.30 11.53 -4.46
N ASP A 40 -3.46 11.85 -3.18
CA ASP A 40 -2.84 13.01 -2.55
C ASP A 40 -1.31 12.98 -2.64
N ALA A 41 -0.71 11.81 -2.41
CA ALA A 41 0.72 11.64 -2.53
C ALA A 41 1.20 11.76 -4.00
N ILE A 42 0.45 11.24 -4.98
CA ILE A 42 0.72 11.40 -6.41
C ILE A 42 0.72 12.89 -6.79
N ASN A 43 -0.32 13.61 -6.36
CA ASN A 43 -0.48 15.02 -6.69
C ASN A 43 0.70 15.86 -6.16
N ARG A 44 1.13 15.61 -4.92
CA ARG A 44 2.33 16.25 -4.35
C ARG A 44 3.60 15.90 -5.13
N PHE A 45 3.80 14.62 -5.42
CA PHE A 45 4.96 14.15 -6.17
C PHE A 45 5.05 14.79 -7.56
N GLN A 46 3.95 14.79 -8.31
CA GLN A 46 3.90 15.37 -9.66
C GLN A 46 4.12 16.88 -9.65
N ALA A 47 3.47 17.61 -8.73
CA ALA A 47 3.62 19.06 -8.63
C ALA A 47 5.08 19.45 -8.34
N LEU A 48 5.73 18.78 -7.39
CA LEU A 48 7.13 19.05 -7.03
C LEU A 48 8.11 18.51 -8.08
N GLY A 49 7.80 17.39 -8.74
CA GLY A 49 8.54 16.88 -9.87
C GLY A 49 8.60 17.89 -11.02
N MET A 50 7.46 18.44 -11.42
CA MET A 50 7.38 19.51 -12.44
C MET A 50 8.17 20.77 -12.05
N LEU A 51 8.24 21.10 -10.76
CA LEU A 51 9.05 22.21 -10.28
C LEU A 51 10.55 21.88 -10.36
N SER A 52 10.94 20.66 -10.02
CA SER A 52 12.34 20.18 -10.07
C SER A 52 12.92 20.18 -11.49
N GLU A 53 12.08 19.98 -12.50
CA GLU A 53 12.46 20.09 -13.91
C GLU A 53 12.71 21.55 -14.34
N LYS A 54 12.09 22.52 -13.66
CA LYS A 54 12.15 23.95 -14.01
C LYS A 54 13.21 24.70 -13.23
N ARG A 55 13.48 24.29 -11.98
CA ARG A 55 14.45 24.92 -11.09
C ARG A 55 14.90 23.97 -10.00
N GLN A 56 16.00 24.32 -9.35
CA GLN A 56 16.39 23.67 -8.11
C GLN A 56 15.30 23.87 -7.04
N LEU A 57 14.91 22.78 -6.39
CA LEU A 57 14.01 22.81 -5.24
C LEU A 57 14.74 23.37 -4.02
N ASN A 58 14.04 24.16 -3.21
CA ASN A 58 14.56 24.51 -1.90
C ASN A 58 14.50 23.29 -0.96
N PHE A 59 15.14 23.39 0.20
CA PHE A 59 15.19 22.28 1.16
C PHE A 59 13.80 21.74 1.54
N LYS A 60 12.83 22.63 1.81
CA LYS A 60 11.47 22.24 2.18
C LYS A 60 10.77 21.49 1.04
N GLU A 61 10.89 22.00 -0.19
CA GLU A 61 10.30 21.37 -1.38
C GLU A 61 10.94 20.02 -1.70
N GLN A 62 12.26 19.90 -1.55
CA GLN A 62 12.97 18.64 -1.73
C GLN A 62 12.53 17.61 -0.68
N LEU A 63 12.34 18.05 0.56
CA LEU A 63 11.82 17.22 1.63
C LEU A 63 10.38 16.79 1.36
N GLU A 64 9.50 17.69 0.92
CA GLU A 64 8.12 17.35 0.55
C GLU A 64 8.04 16.39 -0.64
N LEU A 65 8.91 16.56 -1.65
CA LEU A 65 9.01 15.66 -2.79
C LEU A 65 9.38 14.26 -2.32
N THR A 66 10.37 14.18 -1.45
CA THR A 66 10.80 12.92 -0.85
C THR A 66 9.69 12.29 0.01
N ASN A 67 9.01 13.08 0.85
CA ASN A 67 7.90 12.59 1.67
C ASN A 67 6.79 12.02 0.78
N SER A 68 6.47 12.67 -0.35
CA SER A 68 5.48 12.13 -1.28
C SER A 68 5.87 10.78 -1.87
N VAL A 69 7.15 10.54 -2.16
CA VAL A 69 7.63 9.20 -2.57
C VAL A 69 7.42 8.17 -1.45
N CYS A 70 7.75 8.53 -0.21
CA CYS A 70 7.57 7.62 0.94
C CYS A 70 6.09 7.32 1.20
N ASP A 71 5.23 8.34 1.12
CA ASP A 71 3.78 8.20 1.26
C ASP A 71 3.21 7.31 0.15
N LEU A 72 3.70 7.45 -1.10
CA LEU A 72 3.30 6.59 -2.22
C LEU A 72 3.68 5.13 -1.99
N ALA A 73 4.94 4.87 -1.62
CA ALA A 73 5.41 3.53 -1.33
C ALA A 73 4.56 2.86 -0.22
N LYS A 74 4.28 3.62 0.85
CA LYS A 74 3.44 3.16 1.97
C LYS A 74 1.99 2.91 1.55
N ALA A 75 1.36 3.86 0.86
CA ALA A 75 -0.02 3.74 0.42
C ALA A 75 -0.20 2.55 -0.53
N ASN A 76 0.74 2.34 -1.45
CA ASN A 76 0.72 1.19 -2.35
C ASN A 76 0.88 -0.14 -1.61
N GLU A 77 1.76 -0.23 -0.60
CA GLU A 77 1.89 -1.42 0.25
C GLU A 77 0.60 -1.71 1.02
N GLN A 78 -0.04 -0.67 1.57
CA GLN A 78 -1.32 -0.80 2.26
C GLN A 78 -2.46 -1.22 1.31
N ILE A 79 -2.51 -0.67 0.10
CA ILE A 79 -3.47 -1.07 -0.94
C ILE A 79 -3.26 -2.53 -1.33
N LYS A 80 -2.01 -2.96 -1.53
CA LYS A 80 -1.68 -4.37 -1.80
C LYS A 80 -2.19 -5.28 -0.69
N LYS A 81 -1.87 -4.95 0.57
CA LYS A 81 -2.35 -5.71 1.73
C LYS A 81 -3.88 -5.74 1.80
N PHE A 82 -4.54 -4.61 1.58
CA PHE A 82 -6.00 -4.51 1.56
C PHE A 82 -6.61 -5.45 0.52
N TYR A 83 -6.07 -5.46 -0.69
CA TYR A 83 -6.50 -6.36 -1.76
C TYR A 83 -6.24 -7.85 -1.45
N ASP A 84 -5.10 -8.17 -0.86
CA ASP A 84 -4.76 -9.55 -0.46
C ASP A 84 -5.72 -10.08 0.62
N ASP A 85 -6.00 -9.25 1.64
CA ASP A 85 -6.85 -9.57 2.79
C ASP A 85 -8.34 -9.61 2.43
N ASN A 86 -8.78 -8.81 1.44
CA ASN A 86 -10.18 -8.68 1.06
C ASN A 86 -10.47 -9.18 -0.37
N PHE A 87 -9.65 -10.12 -0.87
CA PHE A 87 -9.62 -10.54 -2.28
C PHE A 87 -11.01 -10.83 -2.89
N GLU A 88 -11.88 -11.55 -2.19
CA GLU A 88 -13.24 -11.86 -2.70
C GLU A 88 -14.09 -10.60 -2.89
N GLN A 89 -14.05 -9.66 -1.95
CA GLN A 89 -14.79 -8.39 -2.05
C GLN A 89 -14.15 -7.46 -3.09
N SER A 90 -12.83 -7.49 -3.21
CA SER A 90 -12.08 -6.72 -4.19
C SER A 90 -12.38 -7.08 -5.64
N GLN A 91 -12.84 -8.31 -5.92
CA GLN A 91 -13.32 -8.68 -7.25
C GLN A 91 -14.55 -7.87 -7.67
N GLU A 92 -15.32 -7.30 -6.74
CA GLU A 92 -16.40 -6.36 -7.09
C GLU A 92 -15.88 -5.05 -7.68
N LEU A 93 -14.69 -4.60 -7.26
CA LEU A 93 -14.04 -3.37 -7.71
C LEU A 93 -13.20 -3.57 -8.97
N ALA A 94 -12.53 -4.73 -9.09
CA ALA A 94 -11.60 -5.04 -10.15
C ALA A 94 -12.02 -6.32 -10.89
N LYS A 95 -13.22 -6.29 -11.48
CA LYS A 95 -13.86 -7.45 -12.16
C LYS A 95 -13.00 -8.09 -13.25
N GLU A 96 -12.05 -7.34 -13.79
CA GLU A 96 -11.15 -7.75 -14.87
C GLU A 96 -9.98 -8.61 -14.37
N LYS A 97 -9.75 -8.63 -13.05
CA LYS A 97 -8.66 -9.36 -12.40
C LYS A 97 -9.22 -10.60 -11.72
N THR A 98 -9.00 -11.76 -12.34
CA THR A 98 -9.64 -13.01 -11.92
C THR A 98 -8.85 -13.77 -10.86
N THR A 99 -7.59 -13.40 -10.62
CA THR A 99 -6.70 -14.08 -9.66
C THR A 99 -5.95 -13.10 -8.76
N ARG A 100 -5.59 -13.57 -7.56
CA ARG A 100 -4.76 -12.81 -6.60
C ARG A 100 -3.38 -12.50 -7.19
N GLU A 101 -2.80 -13.43 -7.95
CA GLU A 101 -1.53 -13.19 -8.67
C GLU A 101 -1.62 -12.00 -9.64
N GLN A 102 -2.64 -11.94 -10.49
CA GLN A 102 -2.77 -10.85 -11.47
C GLN A 102 -2.92 -9.49 -10.81
N LEU A 103 -3.75 -9.43 -9.76
CA LEU A 103 -3.95 -8.23 -8.97
C LEU A 103 -2.65 -7.77 -8.29
N ASN A 104 -1.89 -8.71 -7.70
CA ASN A 104 -0.61 -8.41 -7.08
C ASN A 104 0.42 -7.95 -8.09
N LEU A 105 0.53 -8.59 -9.25
CA LEU A 105 1.54 -8.28 -10.26
C LEU A 105 1.37 -6.85 -10.82
N GLU A 106 0.13 -6.39 -11.00
CA GLU A 106 -0.12 -5.00 -11.40
C GLU A 106 0.21 -4.00 -10.30
N LEU A 107 -0.20 -4.27 -9.06
CA LEU A 107 0.09 -3.40 -7.92
C LEU A 107 1.60 -3.31 -7.67
N GLU A 108 2.32 -4.42 -7.83
CA GLU A 108 3.75 -4.51 -7.67
C GLU A 108 4.49 -3.73 -8.77
N LYS A 109 4.03 -3.82 -10.02
CA LYS A 109 4.55 -3.02 -11.14
C LYS A 109 4.38 -1.52 -10.91
N GLU A 110 3.22 -1.09 -10.41
CA GLU A 110 2.99 0.32 -10.09
C GLU A 110 3.80 0.80 -8.88
N ASN A 111 4.07 -0.08 -7.92
CA ASN A 111 4.78 0.28 -6.69
C ASN A 111 6.30 0.27 -6.83
N GLN A 112 6.84 -0.59 -7.71
CA GLN A 112 8.29 -0.84 -7.78
C GLN A 112 9.10 0.44 -8.02
N SER A 113 8.62 1.33 -8.89
CA SER A 113 9.30 2.60 -9.20
C SER A 113 9.44 3.49 -7.96
N TYR A 114 8.41 3.58 -7.12
CA TYR A 114 8.42 4.39 -5.90
C TYR A 114 9.24 3.73 -4.79
N LEU A 115 9.18 2.40 -4.67
CA LEU A 115 10.01 1.64 -3.74
C LEU A 115 11.50 1.77 -4.05
N ASP A 116 11.87 1.80 -5.32
CA ASP A 116 13.27 1.95 -5.71
C ASP A 116 13.80 3.35 -5.38
N ILE A 117 13.00 4.40 -5.58
CA ILE A 117 13.35 5.76 -5.13
C ILE A 117 13.43 5.79 -3.59
N ALA A 118 12.45 5.22 -2.88
CA ALA A 118 12.46 5.16 -1.41
C ALA A 118 13.73 4.46 -0.87
N LYS A 119 14.19 3.38 -1.52
CA LYS A 119 15.44 2.69 -1.18
C LYS A 119 16.67 3.57 -1.39
N GLN A 120 16.73 4.33 -2.49
CA GLN A 120 17.84 5.25 -2.77
C GLN A 120 17.99 6.36 -1.72
N LEU A 121 16.92 6.68 -1.00
CA LEU A 121 16.90 7.68 0.06
C LEU A 121 17.43 7.14 1.41
N THR A 122 17.65 5.84 1.53
CA THR A 122 18.20 5.20 2.75
C THR A 122 19.57 5.78 3.09
N GLY A 123 19.78 6.15 4.36
CA GLY A 123 21.05 6.75 4.80
C GLY A 123 21.23 8.22 4.40
N THR A 124 20.25 8.82 3.73
CA THR A 124 20.23 10.26 3.47
C THR A 124 19.43 11.01 4.54
N PRO A 125 19.56 12.34 4.65
CA PRO A 125 18.66 13.16 5.49
C PRO A 125 17.17 13.06 5.12
N TYR A 126 16.90 12.48 3.94
CA TYR A 126 15.58 12.29 3.36
C TYR A 126 15.12 10.82 3.45
N GLU A 127 15.68 9.99 4.33
CA GLU A 127 15.22 8.61 4.54
C GLU A 127 13.78 8.57 5.07
N CYS A 128 12.94 7.70 4.48
CA CYS A 128 11.55 7.53 4.90
C CYS A 128 11.44 7.22 6.41
N GLY A 129 10.57 7.95 7.12
CA GLY A 129 10.39 7.77 8.57
C GLY A 129 11.44 8.44 9.46
N LYS A 130 12.55 8.94 8.90
CA LYS A 130 13.52 9.80 9.60
C LYS A 130 13.35 11.29 9.25
N GLN A 131 12.52 11.60 8.27
CA GLN A 131 12.14 12.95 7.86
C GLN A 131 11.27 13.60 8.96
N ASN A 132 11.88 14.38 9.86
CA ASN A 132 11.12 15.21 10.79
C ASN A 132 11.57 16.67 10.65
N TYR A 133 10.66 17.51 10.14
CA TYR A 133 10.89 18.95 9.98
C TYR A 133 11.34 19.63 11.28
N LYS A 134 10.91 19.11 12.45
CA LYS A 134 11.33 19.62 13.77
C LYS A 134 12.78 19.32 14.16
N LYS A 135 13.47 18.40 13.47
CA LYS A 135 14.88 18.08 13.74
C LYS A 135 15.86 18.75 12.78
N LEU A 136 15.35 19.43 11.76
CA LEU A 136 16.12 20.04 10.67
C LEU A 136 16.13 21.58 10.72
N LEU A 137 15.42 22.17 11.69
CA LEU A 137 15.48 23.57 12.12
C LEU A 137 16.18 23.66 13.47
#